data_AF-A0A7S3MC57-F1
#
_entry.id   AF-A0A7S3MC57-F1
#
_cell.length_a   1.000
_cell.length_b   1.000
_cell.length_c   1.000
_cell.angle_alpha   90.00
_cell.angle_beta   90.00
_cell.angle_gamma   90.00
#
_symmetry.space_group_name_H-M   'P 1'
#
loop_
_entity.id
_entity.type
_entity.pdbx_description
1 polymer ?
#
loop_
_entity_poly.entity_id
_entity_poly.type
_entity_poly.pdbx_seq_one_letter_code
_entity_poly.pdbx_strand_id
1 'polypeptide(L)'
;EVKCNAARAIGMLTSKCPPKQIDELISSDCIIPMVKMLEIAAFSSSADVGRAVLSFVEGVLQAGRQLNSGRFARALQEAGGLQMLQQVTEMSNDQDLCAKAKAILQSGF
;
A
#
# COMPACT_ATOMS: atom_id res chain seq x y z
N GLU A 1 15.33 1.70 -10.28
CA GLU A 1 15.05 3.14 -10.09
C GLU A 1 13.65 3.56 -10.55
N VAL A 2 13.27 3.34 -11.83
CA VAL A 2 11.96 3.76 -12.36
C VAL A 2 10.77 3.27 -11.52
N LYS A 3 10.71 1.98 -11.18
CA LYS A 3 9.62 1.41 -10.36
C LYS A 3 9.58 2.01 -8.94
N CYS A 4 10.74 2.26 -8.33
CA CYS A 4 10.83 2.87 -7.01
C CYS A 4 10.33 4.31 -7.03
N ASN A 5 10.69 5.08 -8.06
CA ASN A 5 10.22 6.45 -8.23
C ASN A 5 8.72 6.51 -8.53
N ALA A 6 8.20 5.59 -9.34
CA ALA A 6 6.76 5.45 -9.57
C ALA A 6 6.00 5.13 -8.26
N ALA A 7 6.49 4.17 -7.47
CA ALA A 7 5.88 3.81 -6.19
C ALA A 7 5.86 5.01 -5.22
N ARG A 8 6.95 5.79 -5.15
CA ARG A 8 7.01 7.03 -4.37
C ARG A 8 5.97 8.04 -4.84
N ALA A 9 5.90 8.31 -6.14
CA ALA A 9 4.97 9.29 -6.70
C ALA A 9 3.51 8.88 -6.44
N ILE A 10 3.19 7.60 -6.64
CA ILE A 10 1.84 7.06 -6.42
C ILE A 10 1.48 7.08 -4.93
N GLY A 11 2.38 6.67 -4.02
CA GLY A 11 2.15 6.75 -2.58
C GLY A 11 1.96 8.18 -2.07
N MET A 12 2.68 9.15 -2.65
CA MET A 12 2.45 10.58 -2.38
C MET A 12 1.11 11.09 -2.93
N LEU A 13 0.68 10.60 -4.08
CA LEU A 13 -0.60 10.95 -4.68
C LEU A 13 -1.75 10.46 -3.78
N THR A 14 -1.77 9.19 -3.40
CA THR A 14 -2.86 8.61 -2.59
C THR A 14 -2.91 9.11 -1.16
N SER A 15 -1.83 9.69 -0.64
CA SER A 15 -1.82 10.32 0.69
C SER A 15 -2.30 11.78 0.70
N LYS A 16 -2.33 12.44 -0.47
CA LYS A 16 -2.68 13.87 -0.59
C LYS A 16 -3.95 14.13 -1.38
N CYS A 17 -4.33 13.24 -2.28
CA CYS A 17 -5.52 13.39 -3.10
C CYS A 17 -6.80 13.12 -2.31
N PRO A 18 -7.90 13.85 -2.60
CA PRO A 18 -9.22 13.49 -2.11
C PRO A 18 -9.66 12.10 -2.59
N PRO A 19 -10.51 11.39 -1.83
CA PRO A 19 -10.97 10.05 -2.20
C PRO A 19 -11.52 9.93 -3.62
N LYS A 20 -12.28 10.92 -4.09
CA LYS A 20 -12.85 10.91 -5.46
C LYS A 20 -11.78 10.90 -6.55
N GLN A 21 -10.70 11.66 -6.37
CA GLN A 21 -9.58 11.64 -7.32
C GLN A 21 -8.82 10.31 -7.26
N ILE A 22 -8.66 9.74 -6.07
CA ILE A 22 -8.09 8.39 -5.93
C ILE A 22 -8.97 7.37 -6.67
N ASP A 23 -10.29 7.53 -6.61
CA ASP A 23 -11.23 6.65 -7.30
C ASP A 23 -11.06 6.69 -8.83
N GLU A 24 -10.86 7.88 -9.39
CA GLU A 24 -10.66 8.07 -10.82
C GLU A 24 -9.27 7.64 -11.30
N LEU A 25 -8.23 7.84 -10.47
CA LEU A 25 -6.84 7.65 -10.85
C LEU A 25 -6.31 6.23 -10.58
N ILE A 26 -6.83 5.55 -9.56
CA ILE A 26 -6.32 4.23 -9.15
C ILE A 26 -7.25 3.13 -9.65
N SER A 27 -6.76 2.36 -10.61
CA SER A 27 -7.38 1.12 -11.06
C SER A 27 -6.80 -0.09 -10.31
N SER A 28 -7.49 -1.22 -10.39
CA SER A 28 -7.01 -2.52 -9.88
C SER A 28 -5.64 -2.89 -10.45
N ASP A 29 -5.36 -2.52 -11.71
CA ASP A 29 -4.08 -2.76 -12.39
C ASP A 29 -2.92 -1.98 -11.79
N CYS A 30 -3.18 -0.91 -11.04
CA CYS A 30 -2.17 -0.18 -10.27
C CYS A 30 -1.92 -0.83 -8.91
N ILE A 31 -2.93 -1.49 -8.32
CA ILE A 31 -2.85 -2.03 -6.95
C ILE A 31 -1.96 -3.26 -6.91
N ILE A 32 -2.13 -4.20 -7.84
CA ILE A 32 -1.35 -5.44 -7.89
C ILE A 32 0.16 -5.19 -7.95
N PRO A 33 0.70 -4.40 -8.90
CA PRO A 33 2.14 -4.15 -8.96
C PRO A 33 2.63 -3.37 -7.73
N MET A 34 1.82 -2.48 -7.15
CA MET A 34 2.18 -1.78 -5.92
C MET A 34 2.32 -2.74 -4.74
N VAL A 35 1.35 -3.64 -4.53
CA VAL A 35 1.42 -4.65 -3.45
C VAL A 35 2.65 -5.54 -3.59
N LYS A 36 2.96 -6.01 -4.81
CA LYS A 36 4.17 -6.83 -5.06
C LYS A 36 5.48 -6.12 -4.74
N MET A 37 5.50 -4.78 -4.75
CA MET A 37 6.70 -4.02 -4.34
C MET A 37 6.98 -4.13 -2.82
N LEU A 38 6.02 -4.60 -2.01
CA LEU A 38 6.28 -4.91 -0.60
C LEU A 38 7.25 -6.08 -0.42
N GLU A 39 7.29 -7.04 -1.35
CA GLU A 39 8.30 -8.12 -1.35
C GLU A 39 9.69 -7.50 -1.37
N ILE A 40 9.93 -6.53 -2.26
CA ILE A 40 11.22 -5.85 -2.38
C ILE A 40 11.55 -5.08 -1.11
N ALA A 41 10.56 -4.50 -0.43
CA ALA A 41 10.75 -3.73 0.79
C ALA A 41 11.01 -4.60 2.02
N ALA A 42 10.41 -5.80 2.11
CA ALA A 42 10.62 -6.73 3.21
C ALA A 42 12.04 -7.30 3.25
N PHE A 43 12.72 -7.38 2.09
CA PHE A 43 14.01 -8.06 1.94
C PHE A 43 15.19 -7.18 1.53
N SER A 44 14.98 -5.93 1.11
CA SER A 44 16.05 -5.04 0.63
C SER A 44 16.20 -3.77 1.47
N SER A 45 17.35 -3.10 1.33
CA SER A 45 17.68 -1.80 1.92
C SER A 45 16.80 -0.62 1.44
N SER A 46 15.67 -0.87 0.79
CA SER A 46 14.79 0.14 0.20
C SER A 46 13.59 0.47 1.10
N ALA A 47 13.85 0.78 2.37
CA ALA A 47 12.82 1.14 3.35
C ALA A 47 11.87 2.24 2.84
N ASP A 48 12.39 3.21 2.08
CA ASP A 48 11.59 4.27 1.45
C ASP A 48 10.52 3.77 0.49
N VAL A 49 10.81 2.70 -0.26
CA VAL A 49 9.85 2.11 -1.20
C VAL A 49 8.76 1.40 -0.42
N GLY A 50 9.13 0.66 0.64
CA GLY A 50 8.16 0.06 1.55
C GLY A 50 7.22 1.10 2.14
N ARG A 51 7.76 2.20 2.67
CA ARG A 51 6.97 3.29 3.24
C ARG A 51 6.02 3.89 2.21
N ALA A 52 6.49 4.13 0.98
CA ALA A 52 5.65 4.64 -0.10
C ALA A 52 4.50 3.69 -0.45
N VAL A 53 4.76 2.38 -0.51
CA VAL A 53 3.73 1.39 -0.81
C VAL A 53 2.75 1.23 0.34
N LEU A 54 3.20 1.26 1.60
CA LEU A 54 2.29 1.24 2.75
C LEU A 54 1.40 2.49 2.78
N SER A 55 1.95 3.67 2.46
CA SER A 55 1.15 4.90 2.30
C SER A 55 0.16 4.81 1.13
N PHE A 56 0.51 4.08 0.07
CA PHE A 56 -0.43 3.76 -1.00
C PHE A 56 -1.59 2.90 -0.50
N VAL A 57 -1.29 1.78 0.15
CA VAL A 57 -2.29 0.84 0.69
C VAL A 57 -3.23 1.55 1.66
N GLU A 58 -2.69 2.33 2.59
CA GLU A 58 -3.48 3.12 3.55
C GLU A 58 -4.39 4.13 2.83
N GLY A 59 -3.86 4.87 1.86
CA GLY A 59 -4.62 5.87 1.10
C GLY A 59 -5.79 5.28 0.32
N VAL A 60 -5.60 4.15 -0.37
CA VAL A 60 -6.69 3.51 -1.11
C VAL A 60 -7.74 2.87 -0.20
N LEU A 61 -7.34 2.30 0.94
CA LEU A 61 -8.29 1.78 1.94
C LEU A 61 -9.10 2.91 2.58
N GLN A 62 -8.45 4.01 2.94
CA GLN A 62 -9.12 5.19 3.47
C GLN A 62 -10.09 5.78 2.45
N ALA A 63 -9.69 5.89 1.17
CA ALA A 63 -10.56 6.34 0.10
C ALA A 63 -11.78 5.42 -0.06
N GLY A 64 -11.56 4.10 -0.08
CA GLY A 64 -12.63 3.11 -0.15
C GLY A 64 -13.65 3.26 0.98
N ARG A 65 -13.19 3.44 2.23
CA ARG A 65 -14.06 3.70 3.39
C ARG A 65 -14.88 4.98 3.22
N GLN A 66 -14.25 6.08 2.80
CA GLN A 66 -14.95 7.37 2.64
C GLN A 66 -15.95 7.36 1.47
N LEU A 67 -15.70 6.54 0.45
CA LEU A 67 -16.58 6.35 -0.70
C LEU A 67 -17.62 5.24 -0.49
N ASN A 68 -17.62 4.57 0.66
CA ASN A 68 -18.42 3.36 0.92
C ASN A 68 -18.26 2.29 -0.19
N SER A 69 -17.03 2.11 -0.65
CA SER A 69 -16.66 1.21 -1.75
C SER A 69 -15.67 0.15 -1.28
N GLY A 70 -16.07 -1.13 -1.42
CA GLY A 70 -15.21 -2.27 -1.12
C GLY A 70 -14.20 -2.62 -2.22
N ARG A 71 -14.19 -1.89 -3.36
CA ARG A 71 -13.40 -2.28 -4.54
C ARG A 71 -11.89 -2.29 -4.27
N PHE A 72 -11.39 -1.32 -3.48
CA PHE A 72 -9.97 -1.23 -3.14
C PHE A 72 -9.54 -2.34 -2.19
N ALA A 73 -10.34 -2.64 -1.17
CA ALA A 73 -10.07 -3.74 -0.25
C ALA A 73 -10.06 -5.08 -1.01
N ARG A 74 -11.03 -5.31 -1.90
CA ARG A 74 -11.10 -6.50 -2.74
C ARG A 74 -9.88 -6.64 -3.65
N ALA A 75 -9.49 -5.56 -4.35
CA ALA A 75 -8.32 -5.57 -5.22
C ALA A 75 -7.02 -5.80 -4.44
N LEU A 76 -6.90 -5.25 -3.23
CA LEU A 76 -5.78 -5.50 -2.33
C LEU A 76 -5.73 -6.97 -1.86
N GLN A 77 -6.88 -7.58 -1.55
CA GLN A 77 -6.97 -8.99 -1.19
C GLN A 77 -6.60 -9.90 -2.37
N GLU A 78 -7.12 -9.63 -3.57
CA GLU A 78 -6.78 -10.36 -4.80
C GLU A 78 -5.29 -10.22 -5.17
N ALA A 79 -4.67 -9.10 -4.82
CA ALA A 79 -3.24 -8.87 -4.97
C ALA A 79 -2.36 -9.57 -3.92
N GLY A 80 -2.94 -10.26 -2.92
CA GLY A 80 -2.21 -10.87 -1.82
C GLY A 80 -1.72 -9.88 -0.76
N GLY A 81 -2.34 -8.70 -0.67
CA GLY A 81 -1.90 -7.62 0.21
C GLY A 81 -1.89 -8.01 1.69
N LEU A 82 -2.80 -8.88 2.14
CA LEU A 82 -2.81 -9.37 3.51
C LEU A 82 -1.53 -10.14 3.85
N GLN A 83 -1.15 -11.11 3.00
CA GLN A 83 0.06 -11.90 3.21
C GLN A 83 1.31 -11.03 3.15
N MET A 84 1.35 -10.07 2.22
CA MET A 84 2.49 -9.15 2.09
C MET A 84 2.64 -8.22 3.30
N LEU A 85 1.54 -7.71 3.83
CA LEU A 85 1.57 -6.89 5.05
C LEU A 85 2.06 -7.72 6.24
N GLN A 86 1.56 -8.94 6.43
CA GLN A 86 2.03 -9.85 7.48
C GLN A 86 3.53 -10.13 7.34
N GLN A 87 3.99 -10.44 6.13
CA GLN A 87 5.40 -10.68 5.85
C GLN A 87 6.27 -9.48 6.20
N VAL A 88 5.85 -8.25 5.84
CA VAL A 88 6.55 -7.02 6.23
C VAL A 88 6.62 -6.89 7.75
N THR A 89 5.54 -7.21 8.48
CA THR A 89 5.54 -7.10 9.96
C THR A 89 6.45 -8.10 10.67
N GLU A 90 6.72 -9.25 10.04
CA GLU A 90 7.50 -10.35 10.63
C GLU A 90 8.97 -10.31 10.20
N MET A 91 9.24 -9.90 8.96
CA MET A 91 10.56 -10.06 8.33
C MET A 91 11.34 -8.76 8.18
N SER A 92 10.70 -7.58 8.28
CA SER A 92 11.40 -6.30 8.14
C SER A 92 12.19 -5.95 9.41
N ASN A 93 13.42 -5.48 9.21
CA ASN A 93 14.25 -4.91 10.28
C ASN A 93 13.92 -3.44 10.59
N ASP A 94 13.14 -2.76 9.74
CA ASP A 94 12.64 -1.40 9.96
C ASP A 94 11.40 -1.44 10.87
N GLN A 95 11.56 -0.99 12.11
CA GLN A 95 10.49 -0.98 13.13
C GLN A 95 9.31 -0.08 12.75
N ASP A 96 9.56 1.05 12.08
CA ASP A 96 8.50 1.97 11.64
C ASP A 96 7.67 1.33 10.52
N LEU A 97 8.35 0.64 9.60
CA LEU A 97 7.69 -0.11 8.53
C LEU A 97 6.80 -1.22 9.11
N CYS A 98 7.32 -1.98 10.09
CA CYS A 98 6.57 -2.99 10.82
C CYS A 98 5.35 -2.40 11.53
N ALA A 99 5.53 -1.28 12.25
CA ALA A 99 4.45 -0.63 12.98
C ALA A 99 3.34 -0.14 12.04
N LYS A 100 3.70 0.47 10.91
CA LYS A 100 2.72 0.90 9.89
C LYS A 100 1.97 -0.28 9.27
N ALA A 101 2.66 -1.35 8.90
CA ALA A 101 2.01 -2.53 8.35
C ALA A 101 1.06 -3.19 9.37
N LYS A 102 1.44 -3.26 10.66
CA LYS A 102 0.55 -3.71 11.74
C LYS A 102 -0.68 -2.83 11.90
N ALA A 103 -0.52 -1.51 11.85
CA ALA A 103 -1.64 -0.58 11.96
C ALA A 103 -2.65 -0.75 10.81
N ILE A 104 -2.17 -0.96 9.58
CA ILE A 104 -3.03 -1.22 8.43
C ILE A 104 -3.81 -2.52 8.63
N LEU A 105 -3.15 -3.60 9.05
CA LEU A 105 -3.79 -4.90 9.35
C LEU A 105 -4.89 -4.77 10.42
N GLN A 106 -4.65 -3.97 11.46
CA GLN A 106 -5.60 -3.75 12.55
C GLN A 106 -6.78 -2.85 12.16
N SER A 107 -6.60 -1.97 11.16
CA SER A 107 -7.62 -1.00 10.74
C SER A 107 -8.75 -1.58 9.89
N GLY A 108 -8.79 -2.90 9.72
CA GLY A 108 -9.84 -3.60 8.97
C GLY A 108 -9.49 -3.80 7.50
N PHE A 109 -8.33 -4.39 7.25
CA PHE A 109 -8.07 -5.07 5.98
C PHE A 109 -9.00 -6.29 5.81
#